data_AF-A0A1I7ZDC6-F1
#
_entry.id   AF-A0A1I7ZDC6-F1
#
_cell.length_a   1.000
_cell.length_b   1.000
_cell.length_c   1.000
_cell.angle_alpha   90.00
_cell.angle_beta   90.00
_cell.angle_gamma   90.00
#
_symmetry.space_group_name_H-M   'P 1'
#
loop_
_entity.id
_entity.type
_entity.pdbx_description
1 polymer ?
#
loop_
_entity_poly.entity_id
_entity_poly.type
_entity_poly.pdbx_seq_one_letter_code
_entity_poly.pdbx_strand_id
1 'polypeptide(L)'
;MPSDAKKQRDAAKKANAKGGRKGKGKKEAAANEEPEVNGVNATGSGSASGDESINETIDAAAALLEKIELENAKARSVAGTRTSHLKSVDLKIESLTVTFHGREIVTDTTLELNKGRRYGFIGLNGSGKSTLMHAIYNREMPIPDTIDMYLVSREMPATDMTALKAVSDVDAERKQLEAEAEELATMDDDESQEKLMDIYERLDEMDAAMAEVKAAEILYGLGFTRQMMLKKCKDFSGGWRMRIALARALYLKPSLLLLDEPTNHLDLDACVWLETELSKYKRTLLIVSHSQDFMNGVCTNIIHLTQKKLVYFGGNYDTFVRTRLELLENQMKRYKWEQDQLNNMKDYIARFGHGSAKLARQAQSKEKTMAKMIAGGLTEKVATDNVKQFYFFDPGHVPPPVIMIQNVSFRYNENTPYIYKNLEFGIDLDTRIALVGPNGAGKSTLLKLLSADVMPSDGLIRRHSHCKIGRYHQRRLSDCTVAF
;
A
#
# COMPACT_ATOMS: atom_id res chain seq x y z
N MET A 1 38.96 50.51 4.80
CA MET A 1 39.17 50.22 3.36
C MET A 1 38.53 48.87 3.04
N PRO A 2 37.44 48.81 2.26
CA PRO A 2 36.81 47.55 1.88
C PRO A 2 37.51 46.94 0.66
N SER A 3 37.70 45.62 0.70
CA SER A 3 38.49 44.83 -0.25
C SER A 3 37.91 44.76 -1.66
N ASP A 4 38.80 44.68 -2.65
CA ASP A 4 38.51 44.74 -4.10
C ASP A 4 37.59 43.62 -4.63
N ALA A 5 37.37 42.56 -3.86
CA ALA A 5 36.42 41.50 -4.17
C ALA A 5 34.95 42.00 -4.19
N LYS A 6 34.62 43.05 -3.43
CA LYS A 6 33.25 43.61 -3.41
C LYS A 6 32.95 44.47 -4.64
N LYS A 7 33.97 45.16 -5.20
CA LYS A 7 33.84 45.98 -6.41
C LYS A 7 33.64 45.14 -7.68
N GLN A 8 34.27 43.96 -7.78
CA GLN A 8 34.12 43.08 -8.94
C GLN A 8 32.74 42.39 -8.98
N ARG A 9 32.17 42.07 -7.81
CA ARG A 9 30.87 41.39 -7.72
C ARG A 9 29.68 42.29 -8.07
N ASP A 10 29.79 43.60 -7.79
CA ASP A 10 28.77 44.60 -8.15
C ASP A 10 28.89 45.06 -9.61
N ALA A 11 30.07 44.95 -10.23
CA ALA A 11 30.26 45.20 -11.67
C ALA A 11 29.63 44.09 -12.54
N ALA A 12 29.71 42.83 -12.13
CA ALA A 12 29.14 41.70 -12.87
C ALA A 12 27.59 41.67 -12.85
N LYS A 13 26.96 42.18 -11.78
CA LYS A 13 25.49 42.25 -11.67
C LYS A 13 24.86 43.35 -12.54
N LYS A 14 25.61 44.36 -12.96
CA LYS A 14 25.12 45.43 -13.85
C LYS A 14 25.19 45.09 -15.34
N ALA A 15 25.97 44.07 -15.73
CA ALA A 15 26.11 43.67 -17.14
C ALA A 15 24.97 42.75 -17.64
N ASN A 16 24.38 41.93 -16.76
CA ASN A 16 23.31 40.98 -17.14
C ASN A 16 21.88 41.55 -17.14
N ALA A 17 21.70 42.84 -16.84
CA ALA A 17 20.38 43.47 -16.76
C ALA A 17 20.04 44.36 -17.98
N LYS A 18 20.90 44.43 -19.01
CA LYS A 18 20.67 45.26 -20.21
C LYS A 18 21.01 44.51 -21.50
N GLY A 19 20.04 43.76 -22.02
CA GLY A 19 20.05 43.23 -23.39
C GLY A 19 19.13 42.01 -23.49
N GLY A 20 18.04 41.99 -24.24
CA GLY A 20 17.46 42.99 -25.13
C GLY A 20 16.07 42.48 -25.52
N ARG A 21 15.11 43.41 -25.58
CA ARG A 21 13.73 43.19 -25.99
C ARG A 21 13.48 44.06 -27.23
N LYS A 22 12.88 43.45 -28.26
CA LYS A 22 12.20 44.02 -29.46
C LYS A 22 12.98 44.17 -30.79
N GLY A 23 12.36 43.61 -31.83
CA GLY A 23 12.46 44.03 -33.24
C GLY A 23 11.58 43.17 -34.16
N LYS A 24 10.42 43.68 -34.60
CA LYS A 24 9.48 43.09 -35.58
C LYS A 24 9.90 43.46 -37.02
N GLY A 25 9.63 42.59 -38.02
CA GLY A 25 9.46 43.04 -39.42
C GLY A 25 9.58 42.02 -40.56
N LYS A 26 8.42 41.47 -40.98
CA LYS A 26 7.93 41.13 -42.36
C LYS A 26 8.70 40.27 -43.40
N LYS A 27 7.98 39.20 -43.80
CA LYS A 27 7.60 38.68 -45.15
C LYS A 27 8.66 38.19 -46.17
N GLU A 28 8.53 36.91 -46.56
CA GLU A 28 8.33 36.31 -47.92
C GLU A 28 8.41 34.76 -47.76
N ALA A 29 7.37 33.95 -48.00
CA ALA A 29 6.80 33.43 -49.25
C ALA A 29 7.62 32.30 -49.94
N ALA A 30 7.24 31.03 -49.69
CA ALA A 30 7.36 29.83 -50.55
C ALA A 30 6.76 28.63 -49.75
N ALA A 31 5.56 28.12 -50.02
CA ALA A 31 5.09 27.29 -51.15
C ALA A 31 5.53 25.81 -51.07
N ASN A 32 4.51 24.95 -51.12
CA ASN A 32 4.46 23.50 -51.47
C ASN A 32 4.96 22.51 -50.39
N GLU A 33 4.30 21.38 -50.10
CA GLU A 33 3.24 20.63 -50.77
C GLU A 33 2.59 19.65 -49.77
N GLU A 34 1.26 19.53 -49.82
CA GLU A 34 0.52 18.37 -49.29
C GLU A 34 0.72 17.15 -50.22
N PRO A 35 0.28 15.96 -49.78
CA PRO A 35 -0.76 15.35 -50.59
C PRO A 35 -1.94 14.82 -49.75
N GLU A 36 -3.14 15.34 -50.04
CA GLU A 36 -4.34 14.50 -50.21
C GLU A 36 -4.10 13.55 -51.41
N VAL A 37 -4.69 12.37 -51.57
CA VAL A 37 -6.11 12.12 -51.85
C VAL A 37 -6.31 10.58 -51.84
N ASN A 38 -7.34 10.06 -51.15
CA ASN A 38 -8.46 9.31 -51.76
C ASN A 38 -9.23 8.49 -50.73
N GLY A 39 -10.49 8.91 -50.52
CA GLY A 39 -11.52 8.06 -49.97
C GLY A 39 -12.07 7.09 -51.01
N VAL A 40 -12.34 5.86 -50.58
CA VAL A 40 -13.28 4.96 -51.23
C VAL A 40 -14.18 4.36 -50.14
N ASN A 41 -15.48 4.64 -50.26
CA ASN A 41 -16.53 3.95 -49.52
C ASN A 41 -16.69 2.52 -50.04
N ALA A 42 -16.71 1.54 -49.14
CA ALA A 42 -17.42 0.27 -49.35
C ALA A 42 -17.86 -0.32 -48.00
N THR A 43 -19.18 -0.38 -47.84
CA THR A 43 -19.92 -1.11 -46.82
C THR A 43 -19.76 -2.63 -46.96
N GLY A 44 -19.63 -3.37 -45.85
CA GLY A 44 -20.02 -4.80 -45.80
C GLY A 44 -19.16 -5.72 -44.93
N SER A 45 -19.65 -6.03 -43.72
CA SER A 45 -19.61 -7.32 -43.00
C SER A 45 -18.30 -8.12 -42.81
N GLY A 46 -17.99 -8.47 -41.56
CA GLY A 46 -17.20 -9.68 -41.26
C GLY A 46 -16.34 -9.61 -40.01
N SER A 47 -16.85 -10.16 -38.91
CA SER A 47 -16.20 -10.41 -37.62
C SER A 47 -14.94 -11.28 -37.69
N ALA A 48 -13.89 -10.93 -36.93
CA ALA A 48 -12.97 -11.82 -36.18
C ALA A 48 -11.54 -11.24 -35.98
N SER A 49 -11.40 -10.06 -35.37
CA SER A 49 -10.05 -9.49 -35.06
C SER A 49 -9.94 -8.79 -33.70
N GLY A 50 -10.98 -8.85 -32.87
CA GLY A 50 -10.99 -8.19 -31.55
C GLY A 50 -10.25 -8.95 -30.44
N ASP A 51 -10.18 -10.28 -30.51
CA ASP A 51 -9.67 -11.12 -29.42
C ASP A 51 -8.12 -11.21 -29.40
N GLU A 52 -7.45 -11.16 -30.55
CA GLU A 52 -5.98 -11.21 -30.61
C GLU A 52 -5.33 -9.94 -30.05
N SER A 53 -5.87 -8.76 -30.37
CA SER A 53 -5.31 -7.48 -29.92
C SER A 53 -5.40 -7.25 -28.40
N ILE A 54 -6.39 -7.83 -27.73
CA ILE A 54 -6.58 -7.71 -26.27
C ILE A 54 -5.68 -8.69 -25.52
N ASN A 55 -5.52 -9.91 -26.02
CA ASN A 55 -4.60 -10.88 -25.43
C ASN A 55 -3.13 -10.43 -25.59
N GLU A 56 -2.75 -9.92 -26.77
CA GLU A 56 -1.40 -9.38 -27.00
C GLU A 56 -1.06 -8.20 -26.08
N THR A 57 -2.03 -7.33 -25.80
CA THR A 57 -1.82 -6.17 -24.90
C THR A 57 -1.75 -6.58 -23.42
N ILE A 58 -2.46 -7.63 -23.00
CA ILE A 58 -2.37 -8.14 -21.63
C ILE A 58 -1.06 -8.91 -21.40
N ASP A 59 -0.63 -9.71 -22.37
CA ASP A 59 0.68 -10.39 -22.32
C ASP A 59 1.84 -9.38 -22.35
N ALA A 60 1.72 -8.31 -23.14
CA ALA A 60 2.69 -7.21 -23.13
C ALA A 60 2.72 -6.47 -21.78
N ALA A 61 1.58 -6.27 -21.13
CA ALA A 61 1.51 -5.64 -19.81
C ALA A 61 2.10 -6.52 -18.70
N ALA A 62 1.84 -7.83 -18.73
CA ALA A 62 2.44 -8.79 -17.81
C ALA A 62 3.97 -8.85 -17.99
N ALA A 63 4.45 -8.94 -19.24
CA ALA A 63 5.88 -8.92 -19.56
C ALA A 63 6.54 -7.58 -19.17
N LEU A 64 5.84 -6.46 -19.29
CA LEU A 64 6.33 -5.16 -18.83
C LEU A 64 6.48 -5.11 -17.31
N LEU A 65 5.50 -5.63 -16.56
CA LEU A 65 5.56 -5.70 -15.10
C LEU A 65 6.70 -6.60 -14.61
N GLU A 66 6.95 -7.70 -15.31
CA GLU A 66 8.08 -8.58 -15.05
C GLU A 66 9.42 -7.87 -15.27
N LYS A 67 9.55 -7.14 -16.39
CA LYS A 67 10.74 -6.30 -16.65
C LYS A 67 10.96 -5.25 -15.57
N ILE A 68 9.89 -4.54 -15.15
CA ILE A 68 9.95 -3.53 -14.09
C ILE A 68 10.41 -4.16 -12.78
N GLU A 69 9.93 -5.35 -12.44
CA GLU A 69 10.36 -6.03 -11.21
C GLU A 69 11.82 -6.47 -11.28
N LEU A 70 12.28 -6.91 -12.43
CA LEU A 70 13.68 -7.27 -12.67
C LEU A 70 14.60 -6.03 -12.58
N GLU A 71 14.16 -4.89 -13.08
CA GLU A 71 14.83 -3.60 -12.89
C GLU A 71 14.82 -3.15 -11.42
N ASN A 72 13.69 -3.29 -10.74
CA ASN A 72 13.57 -2.96 -9.31
C ASN A 72 14.48 -3.85 -8.46
N ALA A 73 14.57 -5.16 -8.76
CA ALA A 73 15.47 -6.08 -8.09
C ALA A 73 16.93 -5.70 -8.30
N LYS A 74 17.33 -5.32 -9.52
CA LYS A 74 18.67 -4.79 -9.81
C LYS A 74 18.98 -3.48 -9.07
N ALA A 75 17.96 -2.65 -8.84
CA ALA A 75 18.09 -1.39 -8.12
C ALA A 75 18.05 -1.55 -6.60
N ARG A 76 17.74 -2.75 -6.08
CA ARG A 76 17.82 -3.10 -4.66
C ARG A 76 19.20 -3.63 -4.32
N SER A 77 19.72 -3.19 -3.18
CA SER A 77 20.88 -3.80 -2.55
C SER A 77 20.51 -4.15 -1.13
N VAL A 78 20.68 -5.43 -0.80
CA VAL A 78 20.32 -6.02 0.47
C VAL A 78 21.56 -6.65 1.10
N ALA A 79 21.79 -6.36 2.37
CA ALA A 79 22.84 -6.96 3.18
C ALA A 79 22.24 -7.38 4.52
N GLY A 80 22.59 -8.55 5.03
CA GLY A 80 22.11 -9.07 6.31
C GLY A 80 22.65 -10.46 6.56
N THR A 81 22.76 -10.85 7.82
CA THR A 81 23.25 -12.17 8.22
C THR A 81 22.13 -12.93 8.90
N ARG A 82 21.82 -14.14 8.43
CA ARG A 82 20.85 -15.00 9.11
C ARG A 82 21.47 -15.55 10.39
N THR A 83 20.76 -15.42 11.50
CA THR A 83 21.14 -15.99 12.79
C THR A 83 20.20 -17.09 13.28
N SER A 84 19.07 -17.31 12.60
CA SER A 84 18.22 -18.49 12.84
C SER A 84 18.81 -19.79 12.25
N HIS A 85 18.39 -20.92 12.81
CA HIS A 85 18.84 -22.26 12.39
C HIS A 85 18.45 -22.54 10.94
N LEU A 86 19.24 -23.34 10.20
CA LEU A 86 18.95 -23.63 8.78
C LEU A 86 17.60 -24.31 8.58
N LYS A 87 17.22 -25.14 9.54
CA LYS A 87 16.00 -25.94 9.50
C LYS A 87 14.85 -25.31 10.29
N SER A 88 15.04 -24.21 11.03
CA SER A 88 13.90 -23.59 11.73
C SER A 88 12.96 -22.92 10.72
N VAL A 89 11.66 -22.97 11.00
CA VAL A 89 10.64 -22.18 10.27
C VAL A 89 10.73 -20.70 10.65
N ASP A 90 11.29 -20.40 11.83
CA ASP A 90 11.55 -19.03 12.27
C ASP A 90 12.67 -18.38 11.46
N LEU A 91 12.41 -17.16 11.01
CA LEU A 91 13.35 -16.35 10.23
C LEU A 91 13.89 -15.22 11.11
N LYS A 92 15.20 -15.24 11.38
CA LYS A 92 15.90 -14.15 12.04
C LYS A 92 17.10 -13.70 11.22
N ILE A 93 17.06 -12.45 10.77
CA ILE A 93 18.12 -11.80 10.01
C ILE A 93 18.58 -10.56 10.77
N GLU A 94 19.84 -10.56 11.19
CA GLU A 94 20.48 -9.46 11.91
C GLU A 94 21.30 -8.59 10.97
N SER A 95 21.54 -7.34 11.40
CA SER A 95 22.23 -6.30 10.63
C SER A 95 21.70 -6.11 9.21
N LEU A 96 20.38 -6.26 9.05
CA LEU A 96 19.68 -6.06 7.79
C LEU A 96 19.75 -4.60 7.37
N THR A 97 20.25 -4.37 6.17
CA THR A 97 20.29 -3.09 5.48
C THR A 97 19.74 -3.28 4.08
N VAL A 98 18.74 -2.48 3.72
CA VAL A 98 18.10 -2.50 2.40
C VAL A 98 18.14 -1.10 1.83
N THR A 99 18.70 -0.98 0.64
CA THR A 99 18.72 0.26 -0.14
C THR A 99 18.00 0.03 -1.47
N PHE A 100 17.30 1.06 -1.94
CA PHE A 100 16.55 1.04 -3.19
C PHE A 100 16.76 2.34 -3.94
N HIS A 101 17.26 2.28 -5.18
CA HIS A 101 17.67 3.45 -5.98
C HIS A 101 18.53 4.45 -5.19
N GLY A 102 19.50 3.94 -4.41
CA GLY A 102 20.40 4.77 -3.61
C GLY A 102 19.78 5.38 -2.35
N ARG A 103 18.51 5.10 -2.05
CA ARG A 103 17.85 5.49 -0.80
C ARG A 103 17.83 4.34 0.19
N GLU A 104 18.29 4.60 1.40
CA GLU A 104 18.21 3.65 2.50
C GLU A 104 16.76 3.51 2.99
N ILE A 105 16.22 2.28 2.89
CA ILE A 105 14.89 1.90 3.37
C ILE A 105 14.99 1.47 4.84
N VAL A 106 15.89 0.51 5.12
CA VAL A 106 16.27 0.10 6.46
C VAL A 106 17.78 0.03 6.60
N THR A 107 18.30 0.32 7.78
CA THR A 107 19.74 0.35 8.10
C THR A 107 20.01 -0.35 9.42
N ASP A 108 20.89 -1.35 9.40
CA ASP A 108 21.35 -2.11 10.57
C ASP A 108 20.20 -2.47 11.54
N THR A 109 19.21 -3.18 11.01
CA THR A 109 18.02 -3.60 11.76
C THR A 109 17.90 -5.12 11.82
N THR A 110 17.02 -5.63 12.68
CA THR A 110 16.76 -7.07 12.76
C THR A 110 15.39 -7.34 12.15
N LEU A 111 15.31 -8.28 11.21
CA LEU A 111 14.06 -8.85 10.73
C LEU A 111 13.84 -10.19 11.43
N GLU A 112 12.81 -10.25 12.26
CA GLU A 112 12.35 -11.46 12.94
C GLU A 112 10.91 -11.79 12.53
N LEU A 113 10.70 -13.00 12.01
CA LEU A 113 9.39 -13.55 11.67
C LEU A 113 9.31 -14.97 12.24
N ASN A 114 8.43 -15.16 13.22
CA ASN A 114 8.26 -16.44 13.91
C ASN A 114 7.05 -17.21 13.37
N LYS A 115 7.10 -18.55 13.42
CA LYS A 115 6.02 -19.46 13.02
C LYS A 115 4.73 -19.12 13.76
N GLY A 116 3.63 -19.02 13.01
CA GLY A 116 2.28 -18.79 13.54
C GLY A 116 2.01 -17.40 14.12
N ARG A 117 2.94 -16.45 13.95
CA ARG A 117 2.71 -15.04 14.25
C ARG A 117 2.12 -14.32 13.04
N ARG A 118 1.25 -13.35 13.32
CA ARG A 118 0.61 -12.51 12.30
C ARG A 118 1.08 -11.08 12.49
N TYR A 119 1.96 -10.63 11.60
CA TYR A 119 2.62 -9.35 11.66
C TYR A 119 1.89 -8.31 10.80
N GLY A 120 1.41 -7.25 11.42
CA GLY A 120 0.97 -6.04 10.72
C GLY A 120 2.17 -5.14 10.45
N PHE A 121 2.46 -4.86 9.19
CA PHE A 121 3.60 -4.07 8.76
C PHE A 121 3.17 -2.63 8.42
N ILE A 122 3.54 -1.71 9.29
CA ILE A 122 3.08 -0.32 9.24
C ILE A 122 4.26 0.64 9.05
N GLY A 123 3.95 1.80 8.47
CA GLY A 123 4.92 2.84 8.20
C GLY A 123 4.35 3.87 7.22
N LEU A 124 5.02 5.01 7.09
CA LEU A 124 4.58 6.08 6.19
C LEU A 124 4.51 5.62 4.73
N ASN A 125 3.70 6.29 3.93
CA ASN A 125 3.66 6.01 2.48
C ASN A 125 4.98 6.43 1.84
N GLY A 126 5.54 5.54 1.02
CA GLY A 126 6.88 5.72 0.45
C GLY A 126 8.03 5.48 1.44
N SER A 127 7.78 4.85 2.60
CA SER A 127 8.85 4.40 3.50
C SER A 127 9.60 3.16 2.99
N GLY A 128 9.05 2.43 2.02
CA GLY A 128 9.64 1.22 1.44
C GLY A 128 9.03 -0.10 1.92
N LYS A 129 7.80 -0.10 2.45
CA LYS A 129 7.10 -1.32 2.91
C LYS A 129 7.03 -2.40 1.83
N SER A 130 6.41 -2.08 0.68
CA SER A 130 6.33 -2.99 -0.46
C SER A 130 7.72 -3.39 -0.96
N THR A 131 8.67 -2.45 -1.01
CA THR A 131 10.06 -2.74 -1.39
C THR A 131 10.70 -3.81 -0.51
N LEU A 132 10.50 -3.75 0.80
CA LEU A 132 10.99 -4.76 1.73
C LEU A 132 10.27 -6.10 1.55
N MET A 133 8.95 -6.10 1.33
CA MET A 133 8.20 -7.33 1.07
C MET A 133 8.67 -8.05 -0.19
N HIS A 134 8.91 -7.30 -1.28
CA HIS A 134 9.47 -7.88 -2.51
C HIS A 134 10.91 -8.38 -2.30
N ALA A 135 11.73 -7.71 -1.48
CA ALA A 135 13.07 -8.20 -1.15
C ALA A 135 13.03 -9.52 -0.37
N ILE A 136 12.06 -9.69 0.53
CA ILE A 136 11.79 -10.95 1.25
C ILE A 136 11.36 -12.02 0.25
N TYR A 137 10.33 -11.75 -0.55
CA TYR A 137 9.76 -12.71 -1.50
C TYR A 137 10.77 -13.19 -2.55
N ASN A 138 11.57 -12.27 -3.10
CA ASN A 138 12.59 -12.58 -4.11
C ASN A 138 13.86 -13.23 -3.52
N ARG A 139 13.88 -13.55 -2.21
CA ARG A 139 15.03 -14.14 -1.51
C ARG A 139 16.32 -13.31 -1.69
N GLU A 140 16.21 -11.98 -1.74
CA GLU A 140 17.36 -11.07 -1.81
C GLU A 140 18.13 -10.98 -0.48
N MET A 141 17.60 -11.63 0.56
CA MET A 141 18.22 -11.83 1.87
C MET A 141 18.28 -13.34 2.17
N PRO A 142 19.14 -13.80 3.09
CA PRO A 142 19.40 -15.22 3.31
C PRO A 142 18.22 -15.96 3.97
N ILE A 143 17.18 -16.26 3.18
CA ILE A 143 15.98 -17.00 3.59
C ILE A 143 16.13 -18.47 3.13
N PRO A 144 15.97 -19.47 4.02
CA PRO A 144 16.03 -20.89 3.65
C PRO A 144 15.04 -21.26 2.56
N ASP A 145 15.45 -22.11 1.61
CA ASP A 145 14.57 -22.61 0.53
C ASP A 145 13.38 -23.41 1.05
N THR A 146 13.53 -24.03 2.24
CA THR A 146 12.45 -24.74 2.94
C THR A 146 11.28 -23.84 3.37
N ILE A 147 11.46 -22.51 3.40
CA ILE A 147 10.35 -21.60 3.71
C ILE A 147 9.65 -21.28 2.39
N ASP A 148 8.49 -21.88 2.18
CA ASP A 148 7.65 -21.53 1.05
C ASP A 148 6.92 -20.21 1.30
N MET A 149 6.96 -19.33 0.30
CA MET A 149 6.46 -17.96 0.39
C MET A 149 5.49 -17.68 -0.75
N TYR A 150 4.43 -16.92 -0.48
CA TYR A 150 3.55 -16.41 -1.52
C TYR A 150 3.30 -14.92 -1.30
N LEU A 151 3.49 -14.11 -2.34
CA LEU A 151 3.24 -12.67 -2.32
C LEU A 151 2.02 -12.34 -3.17
N VAL A 152 0.98 -11.79 -2.54
CA VAL A 152 -0.19 -11.25 -3.24
C VAL A 152 0.10 -9.78 -3.56
N SER A 153 0.78 -9.54 -4.68
CA SER A 153 1.06 -8.19 -5.20
C SER A 153 0.57 -7.95 -6.63
N ARG A 154 0.16 -9.02 -7.33
CA ARG A 154 -0.24 -8.99 -8.74
C ARG A 154 -1.62 -9.59 -8.95
N GLU A 155 -2.29 -9.06 -9.96
CA GLU A 155 -3.53 -9.63 -10.46
C GLU A 155 -3.27 -10.99 -11.11
N MET A 156 -4.25 -11.91 -11.02
CA MET A 156 -4.21 -13.15 -11.77
C MET A 156 -4.11 -12.84 -13.28
N PRO A 157 -3.22 -13.51 -14.05
CA PRO A 157 -3.14 -13.33 -15.50
C PRO A 157 -4.49 -13.57 -16.19
N ALA A 158 -4.73 -12.90 -17.32
CA ALA A 158 -5.97 -13.06 -18.08
C ALA A 158 -5.93 -14.36 -18.89
N THR A 159 -6.12 -15.50 -18.22
CA THR A 159 -6.13 -16.81 -18.88
C THR A 159 -7.54 -17.23 -19.28
N ASP A 160 -7.62 -18.25 -20.14
CA ASP A 160 -8.87 -18.94 -20.48
C ASP A 160 -9.36 -19.90 -19.40
N MET A 161 -8.62 -20.03 -18.29
CA MET A 161 -9.02 -20.84 -17.15
C MET A 161 -10.19 -20.20 -16.41
N THR A 162 -11.07 -21.02 -15.84
CA THR A 162 -12.13 -20.52 -14.96
C THR A 162 -11.55 -20.04 -13.64
N ALA A 163 -12.24 -19.12 -12.96
CA ALA A 163 -11.81 -18.65 -11.64
C ALA A 163 -11.64 -19.80 -10.63
N LEU A 164 -12.54 -20.80 -10.65
CA LEU A 164 -12.44 -21.99 -9.81
C LEU A 164 -11.19 -22.82 -10.12
N LYS A 165 -10.92 -23.04 -11.41
CA LYS A 165 -9.74 -23.80 -11.83
C LYS A 165 -8.45 -23.04 -11.53
N ALA A 166 -8.42 -21.73 -11.72
CA ALA A 166 -7.24 -20.92 -11.40
C ALA A 166 -6.83 -20.95 -9.92
N VAL A 167 -7.75 -21.27 -9.01
CA VAL A 167 -7.49 -21.44 -7.56
C VAL A 167 -7.12 -22.87 -7.22
N SER A 168 -7.79 -23.87 -7.81
CA SER A 168 -7.60 -25.29 -7.50
C SER A 168 -6.45 -25.97 -8.28
N ASP A 169 -6.04 -25.41 -9.42
CA ASP A 169 -4.97 -25.93 -10.29
C ASP A 169 -3.60 -25.56 -9.71
N VAL A 170 -3.23 -26.30 -8.65
CA VAL A 170 -1.96 -26.18 -7.90
C VAL A 170 -1.22 -27.52 -7.85
N ASP A 171 -1.40 -28.34 -8.90
CA ASP A 171 -0.78 -29.67 -9.03
C ASP A 171 0.76 -29.60 -8.98
N ALA A 172 1.34 -28.49 -9.44
CA ALA A 172 2.79 -28.29 -9.40
C ALA A 172 3.29 -28.13 -7.96
N GLU A 173 2.62 -27.29 -7.18
CA GLU A 173 2.92 -27.05 -5.77
C GLU A 173 2.70 -28.31 -4.93
N ARG A 174 1.61 -29.07 -5.20
CA ARG A 174 1.37 -30.36 -4.56
C ARG A 174 2.51 -31.35 -4.82
N LYS A 175 2.95 -31.50 -6.07
CA LYS A 175 4.08 -32.39 -6.42
C LYS A 175 5.39 -31.97 -5.75
N GLN A 176 5.62 -30.67 -5.58
CA GLN A 176 6.79 -30.17 -4.85
C GLN A 176 6.74 -30.57 -3.37
N LEU A 177 5.58 -30.45 -2.73
CA LEU A 177 5.39 -30.86 -1.34
C LEU A 177 5.53 -32.38 -1.16
N GLU A 178 5.04 -33.18 -2.11
CA GLU A 178 5.21 -34.63 -2.11
C GLU A 178 6.70 -35.01 -2.20
N ALA A 179 7.48 -34.35 -3.07
CA ALA A 179 8.92 -34.57 -3.17
C ALA A 179 9.68 -34.13 -1.90
N GLU A 180 9.33 -32.98 -1.32
CA GLU A 180 9.95 -32.50 -0.08
C GLU A 180 9.62 -33.44 1.11
N ALA A 181 8.40 -33.97 1.18
CA ALA A 181 8.02 -34.96 2.17
C ALA A 181 8.84 -36.26 2.04
N GLU A 182 9.09 -36.72 0.82
CA GLU A 182 9.91 -37.91 0.57
C GLU A 182 11.37 -37.68 1.01
N GLU A 183 11.94 -36.52 0.71
CA GLU A 183 13.29 -36.16 1.18
C GLU A 183 13.37 -36.09 2.70
N LEU A 184 12.42 -35.40 3.35
CA LEU A 184 12.40 -35.25 4.81
C LEU A 184 12.15 -36.59 5.53
N ALA A 185 11.40 -37.50 4.92
CA ALA A 185 11.17 -38.84 5.47
C ALA A 185 12.45 -39.69 5.55
N THR A 186 13.51 -39.35 4.80
CA THR A 186 14.82 -40.02 4.91
C THR A 186 15.68 -39.49 6.07
N MET A 187 15.27 -38.40 6.72
CA MET A 187 16.01 -37.76 7.79
C MET A 187 15.41 -38.09 9.17
N ASP A 188 16.26 -38.52 10.11
CA ASP A 188 15.85 -38.97 11.46
C ASP A 188 15.94 -37.88 12.55
N ASP A 189 16.10 -36.60 12.18
CA ASP A 189 16.17 -35.51 13.16
C ASP A 189 14.79 -34.92 13.53
N ASP A 190 14.62 -34.55 14.81
CA ASP A 190 13.35 -34.04 15.37
C ASP A 190 12.77 -32.85 14.57
N GLU A 191 13.64 -31.97 14.05
CA GLU A 191 13.24 -30.80 13.26
C GLU A 191 12.65 -31.20 11.90
N SER A 192 13.28 -32.16 11.22
CA SER A 192 12.75 -32.75 9.96
C SER A 192 11.40 -33.44 10.19
N GLN A 193 11.25 -34.14 11.32
CA GLN A 193 9.99 -34.82 11.66
C GLN A 193 8.85 -33.83 11.93
N GLU A 194 9.10 -32.71 12.64
CA GLU A 194 8.08 -31.67 12.84
C GLU A 194 7.63 -31.06 11.50
N LYS A 195 8.57 -30.81 10.58
CA LYS A 195 8.24 -30.31 9.24
C LYS A 195 7.47 -31.33 8.41
N LEU A 196 7.88 -32.59 8.45
CA LEU A 196 7.21 -33.66 7.72
C LEU A 196 5.73 -33.77 8.13
N MET A 197 5.45 -33.67 9.43
CA MET A 197 4.07 -33.64 9.94
C MET A 197 3.29 -32.42 9.42
N ASP A 198 3.89 -31.24 9.35
CA ASP A 198 3.26 -30.03 8.79
C ASP A 198 2.98 -30.15 7.28
N ILE A 199 3.89 -30.79 6.52
CA ILE A 199 3.69 -31.06 5.09
C ILE A 199 2.57 -32.09 4.89
N TYR A 200 2.50 -33.15 5.69
CA TYR A 200 1.39 -34.10 5.61
C TYR A 200 0.03 -33.46 5.96
N GLU A 201 -0.05 -32.62 7.00
CA GLU A 201 -1.28 -31.85 7.29
C GLU A 201 -1.69 -31.01 6.07
N ARG A 202 -0.72 -30.40 5.37
CA ARG A 202 -0.99 -29.61 4.16
C ARG A 202 -1.42 -30.45 2.96
N LEU A 203 -0.78 -31.59 2.71
CA LEU A 203 -1.15 -32.50 1.63
C LEU A 203 -2.57 -33.07 1.83
N ASP A 204 -2.93 -33.41 3.07
CA ASP A 204 -4.29 -33.82 3.45
C ASP A 204 -5.30 -32.68 3.23
N GLU A 205 -4.91 -31.44 3.55
CA GLU A 205 -5.76 -30.29 3.25
C GLU A 205 -5.92 -30.04 1.74
N MET A 206 -4.92 -30.39 0.93
CA MET A 206 -4.91 -30.26 -0.53
C MET A 206 -5.48 -31.50 -1.26
N ASP A 207 -6.22 -32.36 -0.56
CA ASP A 207 -6.84 -33.54 -1.18
C ASP A 207 -7.67 -33.17 -2.43
N ALA A 208 -7.39 -33.88 -3.53
CA ALA A 208 -7.96 -33.62 -4.84
C ALA A 208 -9.49 -33.79 -4.85
N ALA A 209 -10.03 -34.67 -4.01
CA ALA A 209 -11.47 -34.89 -3.94
C ALA A 209 -12.24 -33.68 -3.38
N MET A 210 -11.61 -32.90 -2.49
CA MET A 210 -12.22 -31.73 -1.83
C MET A 210 -11.67 -30.39 -2.34
N ALA A 211 -10.71 -30.42 -3.27
CA ALA A 211 -10.04 -29.25 -3.80
C ALA A 211 -11.01 -28.22 -4.38
N GLU A 212 -11.93 -28.65 -5.25
CA GLU A 212 -12.92 -27.75 -5.86
C GLU A 212 -13.90 -27.17 -4.83
N VAL A 213 -14.28 -27.95 -3.81
CA VAL A 213 -15.20 -27.50 -2.76
C VAL A 213 -14.56 -26.40 -1.92
N LYS A 214 -13.33 -26.62 -1.44
CA LYS A 214 -12.58 -25.64 -0.65
C LYS A 214 -12.28 -24.37 -1.47
N ALA A 215 -11.88 -24.53 -2.74
CA ALA A 215 -11.66 -23.39 -3.63
C ALA A 215 -12.94 -22.58 -3.85
N ALA A 216 -14.09 -23.25 -4.01
CA ALA A 216 -15.38 -22.59 -4.14
C ALA A 216 -15.81 -21.86 -2.85
N GLU A 217 -15.56 -22.43 -1.67
CA GLU A 217 -15.84 -21.78 -0.38
C GLU A 217 -15.04 -20.48 -0.20
N ILE A 218 -13.73 -20.51 -0.50
CA ILE A 218 -12.86 -19.32 -0.44
C ILE A 218 -13.34 -18.25 -1.42
N LEU A 219 -13.62 -18.66 -2.68
CA LEU A 219 -14.14 -17.73 -3.69
C LEU A 219 -15.49 -17.14 -3.28
N TYR A 220 -16.38 -17.94 -2.70
CA TYR A 220 -17.68 -17.47 -2.22
C TYR A 220 -17.50 -16.41 -1.11
N GLY A 221 -16.61 -16.67 -0.15
CA GLY A 221 -16.26 -15.72 0.91
C GLY A 221 -15.70 -14.40 0.40
N LEU A 222 -14.97 -14.43 -0.72
CA LEU A 222 -14.47 -13.24 -1.42
C LEU A 222 -15.51 -12.58 -2.36
N GLY A 223 -16.77 -13.02 -2.32
CA GLY A 223 -17.89 -12.42 -3.04
C GLY A 223 -18.12 -12.96 -4.46
N PHE A 224 -17.55 -14.11 -4.82
CA PHE A 224 -17.85 -14.74 -6.11
C PHE A 224 -19.15 -15.51 -6.05
N THR A 225 -20.00 -15.32 -7.07
CA THR A 225 -21.18 -16.17 -7.28
C THR A 225 -20.80 -17.45 -8.02
N ARG A 226 -21.66 -18.47 -7.95
CA ARG A 226 -21.46 -19.74 -8.70
C ARG A 226 -21.23 -19.51 -10.20
N GLN A 227 -21.94 -18.57 -10.81
CA GLN A 227 -21.76 -18.22 -12.23
C GLN A 227 -20.39 -17.57 -12.48
N MET A 228 -19.92 -16.73 -11.56
CA MET A 228 -18.60 -16.11 -11.66
C MET A 228 -17.47 -17.12 -11.49
N MET A 229 -17.61 -18.11 -10.60
CA MET A 229 -16.61 -19.16 -10.43
C MET A 229 -16.33 -19.95 -11.72
N LEU A 230 -17.35 -20.11 -12.57
CA LEU A 230 -17.26 -20.78 -13.87
C LEU A 230 -16.84 -19.85 -15.02
N LYS A 231 -16.75 -18.54 -14.76
CA LYS A 231 -16.32 -17.54 -15.76
C LYS A 231 -14.80 -17.58 -15.93
N LYS A 232 -14.32 -17.27 -17.14
CA LYS A 232 -12.88 -17.22 -17.46
C LYS A 232 -12.19 -16.03 -16.78
N CYS A 233 -10.94 -16.21 -16.38
CA CYS A 233 -10.12 -15.17 -15.75
C CYS A 233 -9.97 -13.91 -16.61
N LYS A 234 -9.90 -14.04 -17.94
CA LYS A 234 -9.83 -12.91 -18.88
C LYS A 234 -11.06 -12.01 -18.89
N ASP A 235 -12.24 -12.52 -18.52
CA ASP A 235 -13.49 -11.76 -18.53
C ASP A 235 -13.72 -10.98 -17.23
N PHE A 236 -12.79 -11.05 -16.28
CA PHE A 236 -12.83 -10.31 -15.01
C PHE A 236 -12.08 -8.99 -15.10
N SER A 237 -12.56 -7.98 -14.37
CA SER A 237 -11.78 -6.76 -14.18
C SER A 237 -10.56 -7.03 -13.30
N GLY A 238 -9.56 -6.15 -13.37
CA GLY A 238 -8.33 -6.30 -12.58
C GLY A 238 -8.54 -6.50 -11.08
N GLY A 239 -9.49 -5.75 -10.48
CA GLY A 239 -9.86 -5.93 -9.07
C GLY A 239 -10.44 -7.32 -8.76
N TRP A 240 -11.23 -7.91 -9.66
CA TRP A 240 -11.70 -9.29 -9.49
C TRP A 240 -10.56 -10.30 -9.69
N ARG A 241 -9.66 -10.07 -10.65
CA ARG A 241 -8.47 -10.92 -10.84
C ARG A 241 -7.52 -10.87 -9.63
N MET A 242 -7.42 -9.73 -8.95
CA MET A 242 -6.71 -9.61 -7.68
C MET A 242 -7.38 -10.46 -6.58
N ARG A 243 -8.72 -10.50 -6.52
CA ARG A 243 -9.42 -11.41 -5.60
C ARG A 243 -9.18 -12.88 -5.92
N ILE A 244 -9.08 -13.27 -7.19
CA ILE A 244 -8.70 -14.64 -7.58
C ILE A 244 -7.27 -14.95 -7.11
N ALA A 245 -6.32 -14.02 -7.27
CA ALA A 245 -4.96 -14.18 -6.78
C ALA A 245 -4.90 -14.34 -5.24
N LEU A 246 -5.70 -13.56 -4.52
CA LEU A 246 -5.87 -13.70 -3.07
C LEU A 246 -6.49 -15.06 -2.70
N ALA A 247 -7.53 -15.50 -3.42
CA ALA A 247 -8.16 -16.81 -3.22
C ALA A 247 -7.16 -17.96 -3.39
N ARG A 248 -6.32 -17.90 -4.44
CA ARG A 248 -5.25 -18.87 -4.67
C ARG A 248 -4.24 -18.88 -3.52
N ALA A 249 -3.85 -17.71 -3.02
CA ALA A 249 -2.92 -17.60 -1.89
C ALA A 249 -3.48 -18.22 -0.61
N LEU A 250 -4.76 -17.98 -0.32
CA LEU A 250 -5.47 -18.56 0.82
C LEU A 250 -5.65 -20.08 0.68
N TYR A 251 -5.82 -20.57 -0.55
CA TYR A 251 -5.93 -22.00 -0.82
C TYR A 251 -4.58 -22.72 -0.66
N LEU A 252 -3.50 -22.13 -1.18
CA LEU A 252 -2.14 -22.68 -1.09
C LEU A 252 -1.61 -22.77 0.35
N LYS A 253 -2.02 -21.84 1.22
CA LYS A 253 -1.57 -21.73 2.62
C LYS A 253 -0.05 -21.86 2.81
N PRO A 254 0.77 -20.97 2.22
CA PRO A 254 2.22 -21.03 2.39
C PRO A 254 2.66 -20.81 3.84
N SER A 255 3.89 -21.25 4.18
CA SER A 255 4.50 -21.02 5.49
C SER A 255 4.62 -19.54 5.83
N LEU A 256 4.97 -18.71 4.84
CA LEU A 256 4.95 -17.25 4.95
C LEU A 256 4.09 -16.63 3.84
N LEU A 257 2.92 -16.10 4.23
CA LEU A 257 2.04 -15.37 3.34
C LEU A 257 2.25 -13.86 3.47
N LEU A 258 2.56 -13.22 2.34
CA LEU A 258 2.82 -11.79 2.22
C LEU A 258 1.62 -11.12 1.53
N LEU A 259 0.94 -10.21 2.22
CA LEU A 259 -0.23 -9.49 1.70
C LEU A 259 0.04 -7.98 1.67
N ASP A 260 0.06 -7.38 0.48
CA ASP A 260 0.23 -5.92 0.34
C ASP A 260 -1.12 -5.25 0.05
N GLU A 261 -1.68 -4.59 1.07
CA GLU A 261 -2.98 -3.90 1.05
C GLU A 261 -4.14 -4.76 0.51
N PRO A 262 -4.42 -5.94 1.11
CA PRO A 262 -5.38 -6.90 0.57
C PRO A 262 -6.84 -6.37 0.57
N THR A 263 -7.16 -5.36 1.38
CA THR A 263 -8.51 -4.81 1.53
C THR A 263 -8.89 -3.80 0.43
N ASN A 264 -7.94 -3.30 -0.37
CA ASN A 264 -8.19 -2.19 -1.30
C ASN A 264 -9.22 -2.49 -2.41
N HIS A 265 -9.35 -3.76 -2.78
CA HIS A 265 -10.28 -4.21 -3.83
C HIS A 265 -11.45 -5.03 -3.27
N LEU A 266 -11.60 -5.05 -1.95
CA LEU A 266 -12.63 -5.78 -1.24
C LEU A 266 -13.78 -4.85 -0.82
N ASP A 267 -14.99 -5.38 -0.89
CA ASP A 267 -16.18 -4.81 -0.27
C ASP A 267 -16.21 -5.19 1.21
N LEU A 268 -17.03 -4.49 1.99
CA LEU A 268 -17.06 -4.64 3.45
C LEU A 268 -17.28 -6.10 3.88
N ASP A 269 -18.24 -6.79 3.26
CA ASP A 269 -18.56 -8.18 3.60
C ASP A 269 -17.38 -9.12 3.33
N ALA A 270 -16.70 -8.96 2.19
CA ALA A 270 -15.51 -9.73 1.86
C ALA A 270 -14.32 -9.38 2.76
N CYS A 271 -14.18 -8.12 3.19
CA CYS A 271 -13.17 -7.71 4.17
C CYS A 271 -13.38 -8.42 5.51
N VAL A 272 -14.61 -8.44 6.03
CA VAL A 272 -14.96 -9.08 7.30
C VAL A 272 -14.75 -10.60 7.22
N TRP A 273 -15.12 -11.21 6.09
CA TRP A 273 -14.85 -12.62 5.84
C TRP A 273 -13.34 -12.90 5.83
N LEU A 274 -12.56 -12.09 5.09
CA LEU A 274 -11.10 -12.24 5.03
C LEU A 274 -10.44 -12.07 6.40
N GLU A 275 -10.89 -11.09 7.20
CA GLU A 275 -10.44 -10.88 8.57
C GLU A 275 -10.65 -12.14 9.42
N THR A 276 -11.86 -12.73 9.33
CA THR A 276 -12.21 -13.96 10.05
C THR A 276 -11.34 -15.13 9.61
N GLU A 277 -11.09 -15.27 8.31
CA GLU A 277 -10.27 -16.36 7.77
C GLU A 277 -8.79 -16.21 8.17
N LEU A 278 -8.22 -15.01 8.03
CA LEU A 278 -6.83 -14.74 8.40
C LEU A 278 -6.59 -14.79 9.92
N SER A 279 -7.60 -14.49 10.74
CA SER A 279 -7.49 -14.62 12.21
C SER A 279 -7.22 -16.06 12.66
N LYS A 280 -7.71 -17.04 11.88
CA LYS A 280 -7.53 -18.49 12.12
C LYS A 280 -6.30 -19.06 11.43
N TYR A 281 -5.58 -18.25 10.65
CA TYR A 281 -4.41 -18.69 9.93
C TYR A 281 -3.29 -19.07 10.91
N LYS A 282 -2.93 -20.37 10.90
CA LYS A 282 -1.95 -20.96 11.83
C LYS A 282 -0.49 -20.70 11.46
N ARG A 283 -0.23 -20.31 10.20
CA ARG A 283 1.12 -20.07 9.66
C ARG A 283 1.48 -18.58 9.77
N THR A 284 2.66 -18.20 9.28
CA THR A 284 3.14 -16.82 9.44
C THR A 284 2.51 -15.90 8.40
N LEU A 285 1.97 -14.76 8.87
CA LEU A 285 1.43 -13.71 8.02
C LEU A 285 2.28 -12.45 8.16
N LEU A 286 2.58 -11.79 7.04
CA LEU A 286 3.10 -10.42 7.02
C LEU A 286 2.19 -9.57 6.12
N ILE A 287 1.46 -8.65 6.74
CA ILE A 287 0.37 -7.90 6.12
C ILE A 287 0.69 -6.42 6.16
N VAL A 288 0.75 -5.76 5.01
CA VAL A 288 0.70 -4.30 4.92
C VAL A 288 -0.77 -3.89 4.79
N SER A 289 -1.25 -3.08 5.72
CA SER A 289 -2.62 -2.55 5.68
C SER A 289 -2.68 -1.18 6.32
N HIS A 290 -3.49 -0.29 5.74
CA HIS A 290 -3.87 0.97 6.34
C HIS A 290 -5.16 0.90 7.18
N SER A 291 -5.85 -0.23 7.18
CA SER A 291 -7.10 -0.42 7.93
C SER A 291 -6.81 -0.82 9.37
N GLN A 292 -7.25 0.02 10.31
CA GLN A 292 -7.05 -0.20 11.75
C GLN A 292 -7.85 -1.40 12.25
N ASP A 293 -9.13 -1.49 11.88
CA ASP A 293 -10.02 -2.57 12.30
C ASP A 293 -9.50 -3.94 11.82
N PHE A 294 -9.07 -4.01 10.55
CA PHE A 294 -8.51 -5.23 9.98
C PHE A 294 -7.22 -5.66 10.68
N MET A 295 -6.31 -4.73 10.97
CA MET A 295 -5.10 -5.05 11.72
C MET A 295 -5.42 -5.48 13.16
N ASN A 296 -6.44 -4.91 13.78
CA ASN A 296 -6.87 -5.28 15.13
C ASN A 296 -7.46 -6.70 15.20
N GLY A 297 -8.21 -7.11 14.18
CA GLY A 297 -8.80 -8.46 14.11
C GLY A 297 -7.80 -9.56 13.76
N VAL A 298 -6.81 -9.27 12.91
CA VAL A 298 -5.89 -10.29 12.38
C VAL A 298 -4.55 -10.33 13.12
N CYS A 299 -3.93 -9.19 13.41
CA CYS A 299 -2.50 -9.14 13.77
C CYS A 299 -2.25 -9.46 15.24
N THR A 300 -1.23 -10.28 15.51
CA THR A 300 -0.72 -10.56 16.87
C THR A 300 0.43 -9.65 17.26
N ASN A 301 1.14 -9.13 16.26
CA ASN A 301 2.32 -8.31 16.42
C ASN A 301 2.30 -7.21 15.35
N ILE A 302 2.88 -6.06 15.67
CA ILE A 302 3.02 -4.94 14.74
C ILE A 302 4.51 -4.66 14.52
N ILE A 303 4.92 -4.63 13.25
CA ILE A 303 6.24 -4.19 12.81
C ILE A 303 6.09 -2.76 12.32
N HIS A 304 6.73 -1.83 13.01
CA HIS A 304 6.71 -0.41 12.64
C HIS A 304 8.02 -0.03 11.96
N LEU A 305 7.93 0.30 10.67
CA LEU A 305 9.03 0.89 9.90
C LEU A 305 9.11 2.38 10.18
N THR A 306 10.02 2.76 11.07
CA THR A 306 10.27 4.16 11.45
C THR A 306 11.75 4.41 11.60
N GLN A 307 12.21 5.61 11.23
CA GLN A 307 13.63 6.01 11.31
C GLN A 307 14.60 4.98 10.68
N LYS A 308 14.21 4.39 9.54
CA LYS A 308 14.97 3.34 8.83
C LYS A 308 15.24 2.08 9.68
N LYS A 309 14.42 1.81 10.68
CA LYS A 309 14.51 0.60 11.52
C LYS A 309 13.17 -0.09 11.61
N LEU A 310 13.22 -1.39 11.83
CA LEU A 310 12.06 -2.22 12.16
C LEU A 310 11.94 -2.29 13.68
N VAL A 311 10.82 -1.78 14.21
CA VAL A 311 10.52 -1.83 15.65
C VAL A 311 9.32 -2.73 15.87
N TYR A 312 9.46 -3.69 16.79
CA TYR A 312 8.47 -4.73 17.05
C TYR A 312 7.62 -4.38 18.27
N PHE A 313 6.32 -4.54 18.13
CA PHE A 313 5.34 -4.36 19.19
C PHE A 313 4.51 -5.65 19.31
N GLY A 314 4.35 -6.14 20.54
CA GLY A 314 3.45 -7.24 20.85
C GLY A 314 2.02 -6.74 21.01
N GLY A 315 1.06 -7.47 20.46
CA GLY A 315 -0.36 -7.13 20.52
C GLY A 315 -0.90 -6.57 19.19
N ASN A 316 -2.16 -6.17 19.25
CA ASN A 316 -2.91 -5.61 18.12
C ASN A 316 -2.54 -4.14 17.83
N TYR A 317 -3.19 -3.54 16.83
CA TYR A 317 -2.92 -2.16 16.41
C TYR A 317 -3.22 -1.14 17.53
N ASP A 318 -4.29 -1.32 18.30
CA ASP A 318 -4.62 -0.43 19.43
C ASP A 318 -3.54 -0.44 20.52
N THR A 319 -3.02 -1.64 20.83
CA THR A 319 -1.92 -1.79 21.78
C THR A 319 -0.67 -1.09 21.26
N PHE A 320 -0.36 -1.24 19.97
CA PHE A 320 0.72 -0.49 19.32
C PHE A 320 0.54 1.02 19.46
N VAL A 321 -0.64 1.57 19.15
CA VAL A 321 -0.89 3.02 19.23
C VAL A 321 -0.70 3.52 20.67
N ARG A 322 -1.28 2.83 21.65
CA ARG A 322 -1.13 3.19 23.07
C ARG A 322 0.34 3.16 23.51
N THR A 323 1.04 2.04 23.28
CA THR A 323 2.44 1.89 23.67
C THR A 323 3.33 2.90 22.94
N ARG A 324 3.07 3.18 21.66
CA ARG A 324 3.81 4.21 20.91
C ARG A 324 3.60 5.59 21.53
N LEU A 325 2.37 5.98 21.85
CA LEU A 325 2.09 7.28 22.47
C LEU A 325 2.80 7.42 23.82
N GLU A 326 2.77 6.39 24.66
CA GLU A 326 3.49 6.36 25.94
C GLU A 326 5.01 6.50 25.76
N LEU A 327 5.59 5.79 24.80
CA LEU A 327 7.03 5.90 24.48
C LEU A 327 7.39 7.31 23.99
N LEU A 328 6.57 7.90 23.13
CA LEU A 328 6.80 9.27 22.63
C LEU A 328 6.67 10.32 23.74
N GLU A 329 5.69 10.18 24.63
CA GLU A 329 5.56 11.06 25.80
C GLU A 329 6.76 10.96 26.73
N ASN A 330 7.21 9.73 27.03
CA ASN A 330 8.37 9.49 27.89
C ASN A 330 9.65 10.04 27.26
N GLN A 331 9.83 9.86 25.95
CA GLN A 331 10.95 10.45 25.21
C GLN A 331 10.90 11.98 25.25
N MET A 332 9.73 12.60 25.05
CA MET A 332 9.57 14.05 25.13
C MET A 332 9.82 14.62 26.53
N LYS A 333 9.36 13.93 27.58
CA LYS A 333 9.63 14.30 28.98
C LYS A 333 11.12 14.24 29.28
N ARG A 334 11.78 13.16 28.86
CA ARG A 334 13.24 13.00 29.02
C ARG A 334 14.02 14.05 28.24
N TYR A 335 13.65 14.29 26.98
CA TYR A 335 14.24 15.34 26.16
C TYR A 335 14.12 16.72 26.83
N LYS A 336 12.93 17.11 27.29
CA LYS A 336 12.73 18.38 28.00
C LYS A 336 13.58 18.45 29.26
N TRP A 337 13.59 17.40 30.08
CA TRP A 337 14.39 17.36 31.29
C TRP A 337 15.90 17.51 31.00
N GLU A 338 16.42 16.81 29.99
CA GLU A 338 17.83 16.91 29.57
C GLU A 338 18.16 18.33 29.04
N GLN A 339 17.27 18.94 28.26
CA GLN A 339 17.44 20.31 27.76
C GLN A 339 17.38 21.36 28.88
N ASP A 340 16.46 21.22 29.84
CA ASP A 340 16.35 22.13 30.99
C ASP A 340 17.58 22.01 31.89
N GLN A 341 18.08 20.80 32.13
CA GLN A 341 19.35 20.58 32.84
C GLN A 341 20.52 21.26 32.10
N LEU A 342 20.60 21.09 30.79
CA LEU A 342 21.65 21.67 29.97
C LEU A 342 21.61 23.20 29.97
N ASN A 343 20.41 23.79 29.88
CA ASN A 343 20.20 25.23 29.98
C ASN A 343 20.58 25.76 31.36
N ASN A 344 20.15 25.10 32.44
CA ASN A 344 20.49 25.49 33.81
C ASN A 344 22.01 25.41 34.07
N MET A 345 22.70 24.39 33.53
CA MET A 345 24.15 24.28 33.63
C MET A 345 24.85 25.37 32.83
N LYS A 346 24.39 25.67 31.61
CA LYS A 346 24.91 26.76 30.77
C LYS A 346 24.75 28.11 31.45
N ASP A 347 23.57 28.40 32.00
CA ASP A 347 23.30 29.65 32.72
C ASP A 347 24.17 29.79 33.96
N TYR A 348 24.38 28.68 34.70
CA TYR A 348 25.26 28.68 35.87
C TYR A 348 26.72 28.96 35.48
N ILE A 349 27.23 28.33 34.41
CA ILE A 349 28.59 28.57 33.90
C ILE A 349 28.72 30.02 33.41
N ALA A 350 27.72 30.56 32.71
CA ALA A 350 27.74 31.94 32.23
C ALA A 350 27.76 32.95 33.38
N ARG A 351 26.99 32.71 34.46
CA ARG A 351 26.91 33.62 35.61
C ARG A 351 28.12 33.54 36.54
N PHE A 352 28.68 32.34 36.73
CA PHE A 352 29.68 32.08 37.79
C PHE A 352 31.05 31.64 37.28
N GLY A 353 31.24 31.49 35.97
CA GLY A 353 32.49 31.04 35.35
C GLY A 353 33.68 31.99 35.56
N HIS A 354 33.42 33.29 35.72
CA HIS A 354 34.44 34.31 36.02
C HIS A 354 34.36 34.84 37.46
N GLY A 355 33.58 34.18 38.33
CA GLY A 355 33.40 34.59 39.72
C GLY A 355 34.56 34.18 40.64
N SER A 356 34.33 34.27 41.96
CA SER A 356 35.28 33.82 43.00
C SER A 356 35.83 32.41 42.73
N ALA A 357 37.10 32.15 43.11
CA ALA A 357 37.80 30.89 42.83
C ALA A 357 37.03 29.61 43.23
N LYS A 358 36.20 29.68 44.29
CA LYS A 358 35.33 28.56 44.70
C LYS A 358 34.17 28.32 43.72
N LEU A 359 33.55 29.39 43.24
CA LEU A 359 32.45 29.34 42.26
C LEU A 359 32.95 28.95 40.87
N ALA A 360 34.12 29.44 40.47
CA ALA A 360 34.76 29.07 39.20
C ALA A 360 35.09 27.57 39.13
N ARG A 361 35.63 26.98 40.22
CA ARG A 361 35.84 25.52 40.31
C ARG A 361 34.53 24.73 40.21
N GLN A 362 33.45 25.24 40.81
CA GLN A 362 32.14 24.59 40.73
C GLN A 362 31.53 24.67 39.32
N ALA A 363 31.73 25.79 38.61
CA ALA A 363 31.34 25.94 37.21
C ALA A 363 32.11 24.98 36.29
N GLN A 364 33.43 24.84 36.45
CA GLN A 364 34.25 23.89 35.69
C GLN A 364 33.83 22.42 35.90
N SER A 365 33.42 22.06 37.11
CA SER A 365 32.89 20.71 37.39
C SER A 365 31.56 20.44 36.66
N LYS A 366 30.65 21.43 36.65
CA LYS A 366 29.39 21.34 35.89
C LYS A 366 29.62 21.33 34.38
N GLU A 367 30.63 22.05 33.88
CA GLU A 367 31.05 22.03 32.48
C GLU A 367 31.51 20.63 32.07
N LYS A 368 32.36 19.98 32.87
CA LYS A 368 32.79 18.60 32.62
C LYS A 368 31.62 17.61 32.65
N THR A 369 30.66 17.84 33.54
CA THR A 369 29.43 17.01 33.63
C THR A 369 28.55 17.19 32.39
N MET A 370 28.35 18.43 31.93
CA MET A 370 27.63 18.74 30.70
C MET A 370 28.32 18.09 29.49
N ALA A 371 29.64 18.22 29.38
CA ALA A 371 30.42 17.61 28.31
C ALA A 371 30.26 16.08 28.29
N LYS A 372 30.23 15.44 29.47
CA LYS A 372 29.96 13.99 29.58
C LYS A 372 28.53 13.64 29.15
N MET A 373 27.52 14.44 29.50
CA MET A 373 26.15 14.23 29.04
C MET A 373 26.03 14.35 27.52
N ILE A 374 26.69 15.34 26.90
CA ILE A 374 26.71 15.52 25.45
C ILE A 374 27.42 14.33 24.77
N ALA A 375 28.57 13.91 25.31
CA ALA A 375 29.32 12.77 24.78
C ALA A 375 28.58 11.43 24.91
N GLY A 376 27.71 11.29 25.91
CA GLY A 376 26.86 10.10 26.11
C GLY A 376 25.69 9.99 25.14
N GLY A 377 25.47 11.00 24.28
CA GLY A 377 24.32 11.07 23.39
C GLY A 377 23.07 11.58 24.13
N LEU A 378 22.63 12.78 23.78
CA LEU A 378 21.37 13.33 24.28
C LEU A 378 20.19 12.59 23.64
N THR A 379 19.08 12.49 24.37
CA THR A 379 17.84 11.99 23.83
C THR A 379 17.44 12.86 22.63
N GLU A 380 17.09 12.25 21.51
CA GLU A 380 16.63 13.00 20.34
C GLU A 380 15.22 13.53 20.58
N LYS A 381 14.94 14.72 20.04
CA LYS A 381 13.57 15.26 20.03
C LYS A 381 12.68 14.31 19.24
N VAL A 382 11.48 14.03 19.75
CA VAL A 382 10.49 13.27 19.01
C VAL A 382 10.23 13.96 17.67
N ALA A 383 10.56 13.26 16.58
CA ALA A 383 10.13 13.63 15.24
C ALA A 383 8.64 13.32 15.15
N THR A 384 7.80 14.34 15.19
CA THR A 384 6.39 14.19 14.87
C THR A 384 6.27 13.96 13.38
N ASP A 385 5.61 12.87 12.98
CA ASP A 385 5.21 12.69 11.58
C ASP A 385 4.41 13.93 11.16
N ASN A 386 4.73 14.50 9.99
CA ASN A 386 3.98 15.64 9.46
C ASN A 386 2.56 15.18 9.09
N VAL A 387 1.65 15.20 10.06
CA VAL A 387 0.23 14.94 9.83
C VAL A 387 -0.33 16.15 9.09
N LYS A 388 -0.62 15.97 7.79
CA LYS A 388 -1.34 16.99 7.03
C LYS A 388 -2.75 17.08 7.61
N GLN A 389 -3.06 18.18 8.27
CA GLN A 389 -4.42 18.44 8.71
C GLN A 389 -5.28 18.74 7.49
N PHE A 390 -6.32 17.93 7.31
CA PHE A 390 -7.30 18.10 6.25
C PHE A 390 -8.58 18.63 6.89
N TYR A 391 -9.02 19.82 6.49
CA TYR A 391 -10.24 20.42 6.96
C TYR A 391 -11.13 20.79 5.77
N PHE A 392 -12.44 20.63 5.96
CA PHE A 392 -13.43 21.16 5.04
C PHE A 392 -13.86 22.54 5.54
N PHE A 393 -14.11 23.47 4.61
CA PHE A 393 -14.69 24.76 4.94
C PHE A 393 -16.16 24.61 5.33
N ASP A 394 -16.64 25.48 6.21
CA ASP A 394 -18.06 25.57 6.55
C ASP A 394 -18.88 25.86 5.27
N PRO A 395 -19.84 25.00 4.88
CA PRO A 395 -20.64 25.18 3.67
C PRO A 395 -21.64 26.34 3.77
N GLY A 396 -21.84 26.94 4.96
CA GLY A 396 -22.89 27.92 5.19
C GLY A 396 -24.27 27.29 5.28
N HIS A 397 -25.33 28.10 5.23
CA HIS A 397 -26.71 27.64 5.38
C HIS A 397 -27.39 27.40 4.02
N VAL A 398 -27.87 26.17 3.77
CA VAL A 398 -28.73 25.82 2.64
C VAL A 398 -30.02 25.22 3.20
N PRO A 399 -31.20 25.76 2.86
CA PRO A 399 -32.45 25.26 3.41
C PRO A 399 -32.73 23.83 2.91
N PRO A 400 -33.27 22.94 3.77
CA PRO A 400 -33.63 21.59 3.37
C PRO A 400 -34.87 21.58 2.46
N PRO A 401 -35.01 20.56 1.58
CA PRO A 401 -34.05 19.49 1.32
C PRO A 401 -32.97 19.92 0.31
N VAL A 402 -31.72 19.59 0.60
CA VAL A 402 -30.57 20.00 -0.25
C VAL A 402 -30.54 19.20 -1.54
N ILE A 403 -30.72 17.88 -1.44
CA ILE A 403 -30.94 16.99 -2.59
C ILE A 403 -32.16 16.13 -2.29
N MET A 404 -33.09 16.05 -3.24
CA MET A 404 -34.29 15.23 -3.16
C MET A 404 -34.34 14.31 -4.36
N ILE A 405 -34.52 13.02 -4.10
CA ILE A 405 -34.65 11.96 -5.11
C ILE A 405 -36.05 11.40 -5.00
N GLN A 406 -36.80 11.43 -6.11
CA GLN A 406 -38.20 10.98 -6.17
C GLN A 406 -38.40 10.01 -7.32
N ASN A 407 -38.88 8.80 -6.99
CA ASN A 407 -39.20 7.72 -7.91
C ASN A 407 -38.10 7.43 -8.95
N VAL A 408 -36.83 7.56 -8.56
CA VAL A 408 -35.75 7.42 -9.53
C VAL A 408 -35.52 5.96 -9.90
N SER A 409 -35.59 5.67 -11.19
CA SER A 409 -35.20 4.39 -11.77
C SER A 409 -34.07 4.60 -12.76
N PHE A 410 -33.09 3.68 -12.77
CA PHE A 410 -31.91 3.80 -13.62
C PHE A 410 -31.43 2.47 -14.17
N ARG A 411 -31.14 2.45 -15.48
CA ARG A 411 -30.42 1.41 -16.21
C ARG A 411 -29.48 2.07 -17.23
N TYR A 412 -28.35 1.44 -17.56
CA TYR A 412 -27.41 1.99 -18.54
C TYR A 412 -27.93 1.87 -19.97
N ASN A 413 -28.48 0.71 -20.32
CA ASN A 413 -29.08 0.43 -21.62
C ASN A 413 -30.46 -0.22 -21.43
N GLU A 414 -31.31 -0.17 -22.46
CA GLU A 414 -32.65 -0.77 -22.39
C GLU A 414 -32.62 -2.29 -22.17
N ASN A 415 -31.58 -2.95 -22.68
CA ASN A 415 -31.37 -4.39 -22.56
C ASN A 415 -30.71 -4.80 -21.23
N THR A 416 -30.25 -3.84 -20.42
CA THR A 416 -29.65 -4.14 -19.12
C THR A 416 -30.69 -4.08 -18.00
N PRO A 417 -30.58 -4.92 -16.97
CA PRO A 417 -31.46 -4.85 -15.82
C PRO A 417 -31.37 -3.48 -15.14
N TYR A 418 -32.47 -3.04 -14.54
CA TYR A 418 -32.49 -1.85 -13.70
C TYR A 418 -31.55 -2.03 -12.51
N ILE A 419 -30.66 -1.06 -12.32
CA ILE A 419 -29.80 -0.96 -11.16
C ILE A 419 -30.60 -0.41 -9.98
N TYR A 420 -31.43 0.61 -10.24
CA TYR A 420 -32.33 1.20 -9.27
C TYR A 420 -33.76 1.21 -9.82
N LYS A 421 -34.73 0.95 -8.93
CA LYS A 421 -36.17 1.06 -9.21
C LYS A 421 -36.83 1.84 -8.08
N ASN A 422 -37.59 2.88 -8.43
CA ASN A 422 -38.37 3.71 -7.49
C ASN A 422 -37.58 4.16 -6.25
N LEU A 423 -36.37 4.66 -6.48
CA LEU A 423 -35.50 5.15 -5.40
C LEU A 423 -36.03 6.49 -4.88
N GLU A 424 -36.28 6.56 -3.57
CA GLU A 424 -36.77 7.77 -2.88
C GLU A 424 -35.98 8.04 -1.61
N PHE A 425 -35.28 9.18 -1.56
CA PHE A 425 -34.67 9.71 -0.33
C PHE A 425 -34.26 11.18 -0.48
N GLY A 426 -34.06 11.85 0.66
CA GLY A 426 -33.51 13.20 0.76
C GLY A 426 -32.13 13.22 1.40
N ILE A 427 -31.34 14.22 1.07
CA ILE A 427 -30.05 14.52 1.70
C ILE A 427 -30.09 15.96 2.20
N ASP A 428 -29.81 16.15 3.49
CA ASP A 428 -29.65 17.45 4.14
C ASP A 428 -28.18 17.73 4.49
N LEU A 429 -27.83 18.99 4.80
CA LEU A 429 -26.44 19.40 5.06
C LEU A 429 -25.76 18.64 6.22
N ASP A 430 -26.52 18.28 7.26
CA ASP A 430 -25.99 17.59 8.44
C ASP A 430 -25.97 16.06 8.29
N THR A 431 -26.39 15.54 7.13
CA THR A 431 -26.53 14.10 6.92
C THR A 431 -25.18 13.47 6.59
N ARG A 432 -24.79 12.46 7.38
CA ARG A 432 -23.66 11.57 7.04
C ARG A 432 -24.20 10.26 6.49
N ILE A 433 -23.99 10.03 5.20
CA ILE A 433 -24.49 8.84 4.50
C ILE A 433 -23.30 7.93 4.14
N ALA A 434 -23.38 6.67 4.55
CA ALA A 434 -22.48 5.62 4.09
C ALA A 434 -23.24 4.73 3.08
N LEU A 435 -22.70 4.59 1.87
CA LEU A 435 -23.26 3.69 0.85
C LEU A 435 -22.57 2.34 0.92
N VAL A 436 -23.28 1.34 1.43
CA VAL A 436 -22.79 -0.05 1.55
C VAL A 436 -23.48 -0.95 0.52
N GLY A 437 -22.80 -2.02 0.14
CA GLY A 437 -23.29 -3.00 -0.82
C GLY A 437 -22.16 -3.64 -1.62
N PRO A 438 -22.43 -4.75 -2.32
CA PRO A 438 -21.40 -5.49 -3.02
C PRO A 438 -20.82 -4.70 -4.20
N ASN A 439 -19.64 -5.12 -4.65
CA ASN A 439 -19.06 -4.55 -5.86
C ASN A 439 -19.96 -4.81 -7.09
N GLY A 440 -20.27 -3.74 -7.82
CA GLY A 440 -21.21 -3.80 -8.95
C GLY A 440 -22.66 -3.46 -8.60
N ALA A 441 -23.01 -3.26 -7.31
CA ALA A 441 -24.37 -2.87 -6.89
C ALA A 441 -24.82 -1.47 -7.38
N GLY A 442 -23.94 -0.69 -8.00
CA GLY A 442 -24.26 0.64 -8.53
C GLY A 442 -23.88 1.81 -7.63
N LYS A 443 -23.13 1.61 -6.54
CA LYS A 443 -22.69 2.70 -5.61
C LYS A 443 -22.12 3.91 -6.33
N SER A 444 -21.13 3.70 -7.22
CA SER A 444 -20.54 4.77 -8.03
C SER A 444 -21.52 5.38 -9.03
N THR A 445 -22.50 4.60 -9.50
CA THR A 445 -23.57 5.08 -10.38
C THR A 445 -24.52 6.01 -9.64
N LEU A 446 -24.86 5.72 -8.38
CA LEU A 446 -25.64 6.62 -7.54
C LEU A 446 -24.93 7.96 -7.32
N LEU A 447 -23.62 7.93 -7.05
CA LEU A 447 -22.83 9.17 -6.94
C LEU A 447 -22.80 9.98 -8.25
N LYS A 448 -22.80 9.30 -9.41
CA LYS A 448 -22.90 9.95 -10.74
C LYS A 448 -24.29 10.59 -10.94
N LEU A 449 -25.37 9.89 -10.58
CA LEU A 449 -26.74 10.42 -10.60
C LEU A 449 -26.86 11.64 -9.68
N LEU A 450 -26.31 11.56 -8.47
CA LEU A 450 -26.24 12.66 -7.50
C LEU A 450 -25.35 13.82 -7.93
N SER A 451 -24.43 13.62 -8.87
CA SER A 451 -23.58 14.69 -9.46
C SER A 451 -24.13 15.24 -10.78
N ALA A 452 -25.13 14.58 -11.38
CA ALA A 452 -25.72 14.89 -12.70
C ALA A 452 -24.78 14.59 -13.88
N ASP A 453 -23.81 13.69 -13.67
CA ASP A 453 -22.99 13.15 -14.75
C ASP A 453 -23.81 12.19 -15.64
N VAL A 454 -24.85 11.60 -15.06
CA VAL A 454 -25.76 10.67 -15.71
C VAL A 454 -27.18 11.06 -15.31
N MET A 455 -28.10 11.02 -16.27
CA MET A 455 -29.51 11.29 -16.04
C MET A 455 -30.26 10.01 -15.62
N PRO A 456 -31.26 10.12 -14.73
CA PRO A 456 -32.11 8.98 -14.42
C PRO A 456 -32.90 8.54 -15.67
N SER A 457 -33.25 7.25 -15.76
CA SER A 457 -34.11 6.74 -16.83
C SER A 457 -35.57 7.13 -16.60
N ASP A 458 -35.97 7.19 -15.33
CA ASP A 458 -37.28 7.65 -14.88
C ASP A 458 -37.14 8.31 -13.50
N GLY A 459 -38.08 9.16 -13.12
CA GLY A 459 -38.08 9.93 -11.87
C GLY A 459 -37.27 11.23 -11.91
N LEU A 460 -37.16 11.89 -10.76
CA LEU A 460 -36.58 13.25 -10.64
C LEU A 460 -35.54 13.32 -9.51
N ILE A 461 -34.40 13.94 -9.81
CA ILE A 461 -33.40 14.36 -8.82
C ILE A 461 -33.41 15.89 -8.77
N ARG A 462 -33.97 16.46 -7.71
CA ARG A 462 -33.99 17.91 -7.47
C ARG A 462 -32.85 18.30 -6.54
N ARG A 463 -32.06 19.31 -6.93
CA ARG A 463 -31.01 19.90 -6.08
C ARG A 463 -31.34 21.34 -5.79
N HIS A 464 -30.97 21.79 -4.60
CA HIS A 464 -31.03 23.20 -4.27
C HIS A 464 -30.04 23.99 -5.15
N SER A 465 -30.45 25.14 -5.67
CA SER A 465 -29.68 25.95 -6.63
C SER A 465 -28.31 26.40 -6.09
N HIS A 466 -28.22 26.61 -4.78
CA HIS A 466 -26.98 27.02 -4.10
C HIS A 466 -26.13 25.84 -3.60
N CYS A 467 -26.54 24.59 -3.84
CA CYS A 467 -25.76 23.42 -3.46
C CYS A 467 -24.53 23.27 -4.37
N LYS A 468 -23.34 23.17 -3.76
CA LYS A 468 -22.09 22.84 -4.46
C LYS A 468 -21.62 21.45 -4.03
N ILE A 469 -21.31 20.59 -4.99
CA ILE A 469 -20.89 19.21 -4.73
C ILE A 469 -19.38 19.09 -5.00
N GLY A 470 -18.61 18.77 -3.96
CA GLY A 470 -17.23 18.31 -4.09
C GLY A 470 -17.21 16.80 -4.26
N ARG A 471 -16.60 16.30 -5.34
CA ARG A 471 -16.51 14.86 -5.62
C ARG A 471 -15.07 14.38 -5.67
N TYR A 472 -14.79 13.32 -4.92
CA TYR A 472 -13.52 12.60 -4.94
C TYR A 472 -13.74 11.17 -5.46
N HIS A 473 -12.84 10.67 -6.31
CA HIS A 473 -12.86 9.30 -6.82
C HIS A 473 -11.45 8.81 -7.15
N GLN A 474 -11.16 7.53 -6.85
CA GLN A 474 -9.82 6.93 -6.91
C GLN A 474 -9.15 7.02 -8.31
N ARG A 475 -9.92 6.90 -9.40
CA ARG A 475 -9.40 7.01 -10.79
C ARG A 475 -8.86 8.39 -11.21
N ARG A 476 -9.12 9.48 -10.48
CA ARG A 476 -8.76 10.85 -10.94
C ARG A 476 -7.35 11.32 -10.57
N LEU A 477 -6.55 10.54 -9.85
CA LEU A 477 -5.20 10.94 -9.45
C LEU A 477 -4.22 11.12 -10.62
N SER A 478 -4.48 10.52 -11.79
CA SER A 478 -3.67 10.71 -13.00
C SER A 478 -4.00 11.98 -13.80
N ASP A 479 -5.18 12.57 -13.61
CA ASP A 479 -5.67 13.75 -14.38
C ASP A 479 -5.86 14.99 -13.50
N CYS A 480 -5.06 15.15 -12.43
CA CYS A 480 -5.14 16.34 -11.57
C CYS A 480 -4.47 17.56 -12.22
N THR A 481 -5.15 18.20 -13.18
CA THR A 481 -5.00 19.64 -13.40
C THR A 481 -5.85 20.36 -12.36
N VAL A 482 -5.20 20.83 -11.29
CA VAL A 482 -5.79 21.81 -10.39
C VAL A 482 -5.84 23.14 -11.14
N ALA A 483 -6.97 23.46 -11.75
CA ALA A 483 -7.29 24.83 -12.12
C ALA A 483 -7.79 25.53 -10.86
N PHE A 484 -6.99 26.49 -10.36
CA PHE A 484 -7.37 27.42 -9.31
C PHE A 484 -8.48 28.38 -9.78
#